data_AF-A0A8H6RGW9-F1
#
_entry.id   AF-A0A8H6RGW9-F1
#
_cell.length_a   1.000
_cell.length_b   1.000
_cell.length_c   1.000
_cell.angle_alpha   90.00
_cell.angle_beta   90.00
_cell.angle_gamma   90.00
#
_symmetry.space_group_name_H-M   'P 1'
#
loop_
_entity.id
_entity.type
_entity.pdbx_description
1 polymer ?
#
loop_
_entity_poly.entity_id
_entity_poly.type
_entity_poly.pdbx_seq_one_letter_code
_entity_poly.pdbx_strand_id
1 'polypeptide(L)'
;MSPSFDKVTSPEESSSSSDPPFALQNIPGKGKGLISTRSLSPGECIISEVPLFTTVTLTNANTIEQDLRSIIKSLPKDSQRAFLSLHNNFPGSPTPFSNLVRSNGYPLGPSSDIGGIFPLVSRLNHSCLPNAQHAYNERQRRMLVHIIRPITSNEEITLSYIPGGPSSQRQLELKQNFLFACTCELCSLPPSEKRKSDERLSRAAVLDSQIGSPRLVYTSPVQALHSAHELSSIYQLEQILDLRLPRLYYDAFQIVAMHSDLARAREFARLARDSRRICEGPESEELERLEGLMEDPRRFENWGAAGVKWRSKVDNIPECDKDREEFEKWLWRL
;
A
#
# COMPACT_ATOMS: atom_id res chain seq x y z
N MET A 1 43.50 -34.11 9.55
CA MET A 1 42.51 -35.09 10.02
C MET A 1 41.55 -34.37 10.94
N SER A 2 40.38 -34.06 10.39
CA SER A 2 39.32 -33.30 11.04
C SER A 2 38.44 -34.24 11.85
N PRO A 3 37.91 -33.83 13.03
CA PRO A 3 36.67 -34.35 13.54
C PRO A 3 35.51 -33.52 12.98
N SER A 4 34.58 -34.25 12.37
CA SER A 4 33.26 -33.84 11.90
C SER A 4 32.33 -33.52 13.06
N PHE A 5 31.50 -32.48 12.95
CA PHE A 5 30.26 -32.34 13.73
C PHE A 5 29.17 -31.70 12.86
N ASP A 6 28.29 -32.57 12.40
CA ASP A 6 26.84 -32.52 12.32
C ASP A 6 26.10 -31.28 11.79
N LYS A 7 25.35 -31.59 10.73
CA LYS A 7 24.26 -30.84 10.12
C LYS A 7 23.23 -30.40 11.17
N VAL A 8 23.05 -29.09 11.32
CA VAL A 8 21.80 -28.52 11.79
C VAL A 8 20.90 -28.37 10.56
N THR A 9 19.87 -29.22 10.51
CA THR A 9 18.78 -29.19 9.53
C THR A 9 17.96 -27.92 9.71
N SER A 10 17.91 -27.10 8.67
CA SER A 10 16.97 -25.99 8.49
C SER A 10 15.53 -26.52 8.32
N PRO A 11 14.51 -25.87 8.88
CA PRO A 11 13.13 -26.22 8.57
C PRO A 11 12.77 -25.68 7.17
N GLU A 12 12.57 -26.63 6.26
CA GLU A 12 11.74 -26.57 5.04
C GLU A 12 11.47 -25.17 4.44
N GLU A 13 12.45 -24.66 3.70
CA GLU A 13 12.16 -23.73 2.61
C GLU A 13 11.53 -24.53 1.46
N SER A 14 10.23 -24.33 1.25
CA SER A 14 9.53 -24.83 0.07
C SER A 14 10.25 -24.34 -1.20
N SER A 15 10.73 -25.30 -1.97
CA SER A 15 11.45 -25.13 -3.23
C SER A 15 10.63 -24.38 -4.28
N SER A 16 11.11 -23.21 -4.69
CA SER A 16 11.12 -22.81 -6.10
C SER A 16 12.37 -21.98 -6.38
N SER A 17 13.45 -22.64 -6.80
CA SER A 17 14.66 -21.97 -7.31
C SER A 17 14.42 -21.40 -8.71
N SER A 18 13.38 -20.57 -8.87
CA SER A 18 13.26 -19.68 -10.01
C SER A 18 14.03 -18.41 -9.67
N ASP A 19 14.86 -17.94 -10.59
CA ASP A 19 15.46 -16.60 -10.48
C ASP A 19 14.37 -15.57 -10.11
N PRO A 20 14.69 -14.57 -9.26
CA PRO A 20 13.73 -13.54 -8.91
C PRO A 20 13.18 -12.88 -10.18
N PRO A 21 11.89 -12.50 -10.23
CA PRO A 21 11.28 -11.94 -11.43
C PRO A 21 11.72 -10.49 -11.71
N PHE A 22 12.86 -10.07 -11.16
CA PHE A 22 13.45 -8.76 -11.32
C PHE A 22 14.98 -8.83 -11.22
N ALA A 23 15.62 -7.81 -11.78
CA ALA A 23 17.06 -7.59 -11.68
C ALA A 23 17.34 -6.19 -11.12
N LEU A 24 18.36 -6.10 -10.27
CA LEU A 24 18.85 -4.81 -9.76
C LEU A 24 19.68 -4.11 -10.85
N GLN A 25 19.32 -2.88 -11.20
CA GLN A 25 20.01 -2.10 -12.22
C GLN A 25 20.28 -0.67 -11.73
N ASN A 26 21.25 0.01 -12.35
CA ASN A 26 21.41 1.45 -12.18
C ASN A 26 20.39 2.17 -13.06
N ILE A 27 19.59 3.05 -12.46
CA ILE A 27 18.56 3.83 -13.13
C ILE A 27 19.05 5.28 -13.23
N PRO A 28 19.19 5.83 -14.45
CA PRO A 28 19.63 7.21 -14.66
C PRO A 28 18.82 8.20 -13.80
N GLY A 29 19.51 8.98 -12.98
CA GLY A 29 18.89 9.99 -12.11
C GLY A 29 18.14 9.46 -10.87
N LYS A 30 17.98 8.13 -10.70
CA LYS A 30 17.30 7.52 -9.54
C LYS A 30 18.20 6.59 -8.70
N GLY A 31 19.46 6.39 -9.11
CA GLY A 31 20.38 5.52 -8.38
C GLY A 31 20.19 4.06 -8.78
N LYS A 32 19.77 3.19 -7.86
CA LYS A 32 19.50 1.77 -8.16
C LYS A 32 18.00 1.52 -8.16
N GLY A 33 17.54 0.63 -9.02
CA GLY A 33 16.14 0.26 -9.19
C GLY A 33 15.99 -1.24 -9.48
N LEU A 34 14.78 -1.76 -9.30
CA LEU A 34 14.43 -3.12 -9.72
C LEU A 34 13.71 -3.07 -11.07
N ILE A 35 14.21 -3.82 -12.04
CA ILE A 35 13.63 -3.95 -13.38
C ILE A 35 13.05 -5.34 -13.53
N SER A 36 11.82 -5.46 -14.03
CA SER A 36 11.18 -6.76 -14.24
C SER A 36 11.91 -7.58 -15.31
N THR A 37 12.13 -8.88 -15.06
CA THR A 37 12.78 -9.81 -16.02
C THR A 37 11.77 -10.56 -16.90
N ARG A 38 10.48 -10.44 -16.58
CA ARG A 38 9.36 -11.00 -17.36
C ARG A 38 8.11 -10.15 -17.17
N SER A 39 7.00 -10.54 -17.79
CA SER A 39 5.72 -9.91 -17.45
C SER A 39 5.25 -10.35 -16.05
N LEU A 40 4.67 -9.41 -15.30
CA LEU A 40 4.12 -9.63 -13.96
C LEU A 40 2.65 -9.23 -13.92
N SER A 41 1.85 -9.98 -13.17
CA SER A 41 0.40 -9.78 -13.10
C SER A 41 -0.02 -9.16 -11.76
N PRO A 42 -1.11 -8.36 -11.72
CA PRO A 42 -1.66 -7.88 -10.45
C PRO A 42 -1.93 -8.99 -9.45
N GLY A 43 -1.57 -8.77 -8.18
CA GLY A 43 -1.68 -9.70 -7.07
C GLY A 43 -0.48 -10.64 -6.90
N GLU A 44 0.48 -10.63 -7.83
CA GLU A 44 1.70 -11.41 -7.73
C GLU A 44 2.63 -10.84 -6.65
N CYS A 45 3.02 -11.68 -5.68
CA CYS A 45 4.01 -11.34 -4.66
C CYS A 45 5.41 -11.54 -5.24
N ILE A 46 6.18 -10.46 -5.36
CA ILE A 46 7.53 -10.51 -5.93
C ILE A 46 8.63 -10.45 -4.86
N ILE A 47 8.39 -9.80 -3.73
CA ILE A 47 9.34 -9.67 -2.63
C ILE A 47 8.67 -10.08 -1.33
N SER A 48 9.34 -10.92 -0.57
CA SER A 48 9.03 -11.25 0.82
C SER A 48 10.32 -11.14 1.64
N GLU A 49 10.47 -10.06 2.39
CA GLU A 49 11.73 -9.70 3.04
C GLU A 49 11.52 -9.53 4.56
N VAL A 50 12.34 -10.21 5.38
CA VAL A 50 12.41 -9.95 6.83
C VAL A 50 13.19 -8.65 7.08
N PRO A 51 12.85 -7.87 8.12
CA PRO A 51 13.62 -6.68 8.43
C PRO A 51 15.04 -7.07 8.82
N LEU A 52 16.03 -6.34 8.29
CA LEU A 52 17.42 -6.47 8.68
C LEU A 52 17.62 -6.17 10.18
N PHE A 53 16.92 -5.12 10.63
CA PHE A 53 16.69 -4.78 12.03
C PHE A 53 15.49 -3.83 12.12
N THR A 54 15.00 -3.62 13.34
CA THR A 54 13.86 -2.73 13.65
C THR A 54 14.29 -1.59 14.55
N THR A 55 13.55 -0.47 14.54
CA THR A 55 13.84 0.71 15.37
C THR A 55 13.31 0.60 16.80
N VAL A 56 12.69 -0.54 17.19
CA VAL A 56 12.06 -0.74 18.50
C VAL A 56 12.98 -0.47 19.70
N THR A 57 14.28 -0.70 19.55
CA THR A 57 15.27 -0.48 20.62
C THR A 57 15.85 0.94 20.62
N LEU A 58 15.52 1.78 19.64
CA LEU A 58 16.08 3.13 19.45
C LEU A 58 15.22 4.18 20.18
N THR A 59 15.20 4.11 21.50
CA THR A 59 14.28 4.91 22.33
C THR A 59 14.88 6.22 22.84
N ASN A 60 16.22 6.34 22.89
CA ASN A 60 16.90 7.54 23.40
C ASN A 60 17.54 8.35 22.28
N ALA A 61 16.98 9.53 21.99
CA ALA A 61 17.41 10.43 20.93
C ALA A 61 18.92 10.79 20.99
N ASN A 62 19.52 10.82 22.19
CA ASN A 62 20.92 11.19 22.36
C ASN A 62 21.89 10.05 22.02
N THR A 63 21.43 8.80 21.97
CA THR A 63 22.27 7.62 21.74
C THR A 63 21.98 6.89 20.42
N ILE A 64 20.94 7.28 19.68
CA ILE A 64 20.50 6.60 18.44
C ILE A 64 21.65 6.22 17.51
N GLU A 65 22.56 7.15 17.20
CA GLU A 65 23.67 6.88 16.27
C GLU A 65 24.66 5.84 16.83
N GLN A 66 24.90 5.84 18.14
CA GLN A 66 25.74 4.85 18.82
C GLN A 66 25.06 3.48 18.91
N ASP A 67 23.76 3.47 19.17
CA ASP A 67 22.95 2.26 19.23
C ASP A 67 22.86 1.61 17.85
N LEU A 68 22.61 2.40 16.80
CA LEU A 68 22.66 1.95 15.41
C LEU A 68 24.02 1.38 15.03
N ARG A 69 25.12 2.05 15.41
CA ARG A 69 26.48 1.52 15.18
C ARG A 69 26.65 0.14 15.81
N SER A 70 26.13 -0.06 17.02
CA SER A 70 26.22 -1.31 17.75
C SER A 70 25.39 -2.42 17.10
N ILE A 71 24.15 -2.10 16.70
CA ILE A 71 23.27 -2.98 15.93
C ILE A 71 23.94 -3.39 14.61
N ILE A 72 24.43 -2.44 13.82
CA ILE A 72 25.05 -2.73 12.53
C ILE A 72 26.30 -3.60 12.69
N LYS A 73 27.12 -3.33 13.72
CA LYS A 73 28.33 -4.12 13.98
C LYS A 73 28.02 -5.58 14.33
N SER A 74 26.87 -5.86 14.94
CA SER A 74 26.46 -7.23 15.29
C SER A 74 25.85 -8.01 14.13
N LEU A 75 25.44 -7.34 13.04
CA LEU A 75 24.90 -8.02 11.86
C LEU A 75 25.97 -8.85 11.12
N PRO A 76 25.59 -9.88 10.35
CA PRO A 76 26.48 -10.57 9.41
C PRO A 76 27.14 -9.60 8.42
N LYS A 77 28.31 -9.97 7.88
CA LYS A 77 29.07 -9.08 6.96
C LYS A 77 28.30 -8.73 5.70
N ASP A 78 27.52 -9.65 5.15
CA ASP A 78 26.67 -9.37 3.99
C ASP A 78 25.56 -8.38 4.31
N SER A 79 24.92 -8.54 5.47
CA SER A 79 23.92 -7.61 6.00
C SER A 79 24.48 -6.21 6.22
N GLN A 80 25.69 -6.10 6.78
CA GLN A 80 26.40 -4.82 6.91
C GLN A 80 26.61 -4.17 5.55
N ARG A 81 27.13 -4.92 4.57
CA ARG A 81 27.34 -4.42 3.20
C ARG A 81 26.03 -3.99 2.54
N ALA A 82 24.97 -4.78 2.69
CA ALA A 82 23.65 -4.46 2.16
C ALA A 82 23.15 -3.12 2.72
N PHE A 83 23.16 -2.95 4.05
CA PHE A 83 22.76 -1.71 4.71
C PHE A 83 23.60 -0.50 4.29
N LEU A 84 24.93 -0.62 4.32
CA LEU A 84 25.85 0.47 3.98
C LEU A 84 25.81 0.84 2.49
N SER A 85 25.23 -0.01 1.64
CA SER A 85 25.03 0.25 0.20
C SER A 85 23.69 0.90 -0.12
N LEU A 86 22.85 1.18 0.89
CA LEU A 86 21.59 1.88 0.70
C LEU A 86 21.81 3.36 0.38
N HIS A 87 20.82 3.98 -0.23
CA HIS A 87 20.89 5.38 -0.59
C HIS A 87 20.84 6.25 0.68
N ASN A 88 21.67 7.29 0.73
CA ASN A 88 21.67 8.25 1.83
C ASN A 88 21.37 9.63 1.27
N ASN A 89 20.17 10.15 1.56
CA ASN A 89 19.76 11.49 1.14
C ASN A 89 20.61 12.59 1.81
N PHE A 90 21.26 12.30 2.93
CA PHE A 90 21.97 13.29 3.75
C PHE A 90 23.44 12.89 3.97
N PRO A 91 24.25 12.82 2.90
CA PRO A 91 25.66 12.47 3.01
C PRO A 91 26.45 13.56 3.75
N GLY A 92 27.57 13.18 4.38
CA GLY A 92 28.48 14.12 5.06
C GLY A 92 28.01 14.63 6.44
N SER A 93 26.85 14.19 6.92
CA SER A 93 26.36 14.48 8.28
C SER A 93 27.06 13.62 9.35
N PRO A 94 27.18 14.11 10.61
CA PRO A 94 27.79 13.37 11.73
C PRO A 94 27.01 12.11 12.15
N THR A 95 25.78 11.92 11.64
CA THR A 95 24.90 10.77 11.98
C THR A 95 24.59 9.91 10.75
N PRO A 96 25.61 9.30 10.11
CA PRO A 96 25.43 8.58 8.85
C PRO A 96 24.46 7.40 8.95
N PHE A 97 24.43 6.65 10.06
CA PHE A 97 23.52 5.51 10.20
C PHE A 97 22.07 5.97 10.38
N SER A 98 21.86 7.03 11.17
CA SER A 98 20.54 7.65 11.33
C SER A 98 19.99 8.15 10.00
N ASN A 99 20.84 8.70 9.13
CA ASN A 99 20.42 9.17 7.81
C ASN A 99 20.06 8.03 6.84
N LEU A 100 20.78 6.90 6.90
CA LEU A 100 20.42 5.70 6.16
C LEU A 100 19.05 5.16 6.61
N VAL A 101 18.81 5.11 7.92
CA VAL A 101 17.50 4.71 8.47
C VAL A 101 16.41 5.67 8.03
N ARG A 102 16.63 6.99 8.14
CA ARG A 102 15.68 8.01 7.70
C ARG A 102 15.34 7.91 6.21
N SER A 103 16.30 7.53 5.38
CA SER A 103 16.10 7.47 3.92
C SER A 103 15.45 6.17 3.44
N ASN A 104 15.46 5.10 4.25
CA ASN A 104 15.10 3.75 3.80
C ASN A 104 14.17 2.98 4.77
N GLY A 105 13.80 3.58 5.91
CA GLY A 105 12.95 2.97 6.92
C GLY A 105 11.49 2.90 6.47
N TYR A 106 10.88 1.74 6.67
CA TYR A 106 9.46 1.52 6.43
C TYR A 106 8.74 1.29 7.76
N PRO A 107 7.54 1.85 7.98
CA PRO A 107 6.75 1.55 9.16
C PRO A 107 6.33 0.08 9.16
N LEU A 108 6.32 -0.56 10.32
CA LEU A 108 5.89 -1.95 10.52
C LEU A 108 4.38 -2.05 10.71
N GLY A 109 3.63 -1.44 9.79
CA GLY A 109 2.16 -1.36 9.83
C GLY A 109 1.64 0.08 9.81
N PRO A 110 0.36 0.31 9.47
CA PRO A 110 -0.19 1.65 9.23
C PRO A 110 -0.15 2.61 10.44
N SER A 111 -0.15 2.07 11.65
CA SER A 111 -0.17 2.85 12.91
C SER A 111 1.07 2.62 13.78
N SER A 112 2.09 1.94 13.25
CA SER A 112 3.32 1.63 13.99
C SER A 112 4.27 2.82 13.97
N ASP A 113 4.75 3.22 15.14
CA ASP A 113 5.91 4.13 15.30
C ASP A 113 7.25 3.38 15.17
N ILE A 114 7.21 2.05 15.17
CA ILE A 114 8.36 1.19 14.88
C ILE A 114 8.52 1.04 13.37
N GLY A 115 9.74 1.27 12.90
CA GLY A 115 10.16 1.02 11.53
C GLY A 115 11.10 -0.18 11.40
N GLY A 116 11.24 -0.67 10.18
CA GLY A 116 12.21 -1.69 9.79
C GLY A 116 13.02 -1.28 8.57
N ILE A 117 14.21 -1.88 8.44
CA ILE A 117 15.07 -1.71 7.26
C ILE A 117 15.00 -2.96 6.39
N PHE A 118 14.68 -2.76 5.12
CA PHE A 118 14.42 -3.82 4.15
C PHE A 118 15.28 -3.57 2.89
N PRO A 119 16.55 -4.02 2.88
CA PRO A 119 17.51 -3.61 1.86
C PRO A 119 17.09 -3.86 0.40
N LEU A 120 16.31 -4.90 0.13
CA LEU A 120 15.79 -5.17 -1.22
C LEU A 120 14.58 -4.28 -1.54
N VAL A 121 13.62 -4.13 -0.62
CA VAL A 121 12.46 -3.23 -0.81
C VAL A 121 12.92 -1.77 -0.99
N SER A 122 13.96 -1.34 -0.26
CA SER A 122 14.58 -0.01 -0.41
C SER A 122 15.23 0.25 -1.80
N ARG A 123 15.25 -0.73 -2.71
CA ARG A 123 15.65 -0.55 -4.11
C ARG A 123 14.50 -0.18 -5.04
N LEU A 124 13.26 -0.25 -4.59
CA LEU A 124 12.11 0.13 -5.40
C LEU A 124 11.98 1.65 -5.40
N ASN A 125 12.15 2.28 -6.57
CA ASN A 125 12.06 3.73 -6.69
C ASN A 125 10.62 4.25 -6.60
N HIS A 126 10.51 5.55 -6.41
CA HIS A 126 9.23 6.24 -6.43
C HIS A 126 8.65 6.39 -7.85
N SER A 127 7.33 6.20 -7.96
CA SER A 127 6.48 6.77 -9.00
C SER A 127 5.20 7.34 -8.37
N CYS A 128 4.69 8.46 -8.88
CA CYS A 128 3.37 8.96 -8.48
C CYS A 128 2.24 8.08 -9.05
N LEU A 129 2.55 7.22 -10.02
CA LEU A 129 1.68 6.18 -10.56
C LEU A 129 2.41 4.84 -10.42
N PRO A 130 2.44 4.26 -9.21
CA PRO A 130 3.20 3.06 -8.94
C PRO A 130 2.56 1.83 -9.57
N ASN A 131 3.37 0.82 -9.86
CA ASN A 131 2.91 -0.48 -10.36
C ASN A 131 3.02 -1.59 -9.29
N ALA A 132 3.59 -1.29 -8.12
CA ALA A 132 3.62 -2.19 -6.96
C ALA A 132 3.16 -1.48 -5.66
N GLN A 133 2.76 -2.28 -4.67
CA GLN A 133 2.36 -1.88 -3.32
C GLN A 133 3.12 -2.72 -2.30
N HIS A 134 3.62 -2.09 -1.25
CA HIS A 134 4.20 -2.80 -0.11
C HIS A 134 3.17 -2.96 1.01
N ALA A 135 3.27 -4.04 1.78
CA ALA A 135 2.47 -4.28 2.97
C ALA A 135 3.31 -5.05 4.00
N TYR A 136 3.32 -4.59 5.25
CA TYR A 136 3.94 -5.35 6.32
C TYR A 136 2.96 -6.42 6.83
N ASN A 137 3.34 -7.68 6.71
CA ASN A 137 2.60 -8.79 7.29
C ASN A 137 3.10 -9.04 8.72
N GLU A 138 2.29 -8.68 9.72
CA GLU A 138 2.66 -8.79 11.13
C GLU A 138 2.85 -10.25 11.57
N ARG A 139 1.96 -11.16 11.14
CA ARG A 139 2.00 -12.59 11.45
C ARG A 139 3.30 -13.26 10.97
N GLN A 140 3.72 -12.94 9.75
CA GLN A 140 4.95 -13.45 9.15
C GLN A 140 6.18 -12.61 9.46
N ARG A 141 5.98 -11.41 10.04
CA ARG A 141 7.02 -10.41 10.34
C ARG A 141 7.85 -10.03 9.12
N ARG A 142 7.21 -9.87 7.97
CA ARG A 142 7.85 -9.64 6.67
C ARG A 142 7.22 -8.47 5.93
N MET A 143 8.05 -7.74 5.18
CA MET A 143 7.58 -6.80 4.17
C MET A 143 7.28 -7.59 2.89
N LEU A 144 6.04 -7.51 2.42
CA LEU A 144 5.60 -8.08 1.16
C LEU A 144 5.48 -6.97 0.12
N VAL A 145 5.84 -7.26 -1.13
CA VAL A 145 5.59 -6.36 -2.27
C VAL A 145 4.78 -7.10 -3.33
N HIS A 146 3.60 -6.57 -3.61
CA HIS A 146 2.69 -7.11 -4.61
C HIS A 146 2.56 -6.16 -5.80
N ILE A 147 2.41 -6.75 -6.98
CA ILE A 147 2.11 -6.00 -8.20
C ILE A 147 0.64 -5.56 -8.18
N ILE A 148 0.36 -4.30 -8.49
CA ILE A 148 -1.01 -3.74 -8.53
C ILE A 148 -1.44 -3.31 -9.93
N ARG A 149 -0.50 -3.26 -10.88
CA ARG A 149 -0.73 -3.00 -12.32
C ARG A 149 0.08 -4.01 -13.14
N PRO A 150 -0.39 -4.45 -14.31
CA PRO A 150 0.42 -5.28 -15.20
C PRO A 150 1.77 -4.60 -15.50
N ILE A 151 2.85 -5.37 -15.41
CA ILE A 151 4.22 -4.90 -15.70
C ILE A 151 4.75 -5.72 -16.86
N THR A 152 5.36 -5.06 -17.84
CA THR A 152 6.01 -5.72 -18.97
C THR A 152 7.48 -6.04 -18.66
N SER A 153 8.07 -7.00 -19.38
CA SER A 153 9.50 -7.27 -19.25
C SER A 153 10.33 -6.00 -19.54
N ASN A 154 11.36 -5.76 -18.74
CA ASN A 154 12.23 -4.57 -18.77
C ASN A 154 11.60 -3.25 -18.29
N GLU A 155 10.43 -3.29 -17.66
CA GLU A 155 9.83 -2.13 -16.99
C GLU A 155 10.32 -2.01 -15.53
N GLU A 156 10.48 -0.78 -15.05
CA GLU A 156 10.87 -0.51 -13.66
C GLU A 156 9.72 -0.79 -12.69
N ILE A 157 9.99 -1.52 -11.62
CA ILE A 157 9.04 -1.79 -10.54
C ILE A 157 9.16 -0.65 -9.53
N THR A 158 8.05 0.01 -9.22
CA THR A 158 8.01 1.24 -8.43
C THR A 158 6.93 1.23 -7.36
N LEU A 159 7.21 1.92 -6.26
CA LEU A 159 6.28 2.18 -5.15
C LEU A 159 5.88 3.65 -5.11
N SER A 160 4.83 4.00 -4.38
CA SER A 160 4.63 5.38 -3.94
C SER A 160 5.32 5.59 -2.59
N TYR A 161 6.01 6.72 -2.43
CA TYR A 161 6.66 7.11 -1.17
C TYR A 161 5.79 8.09 -0.37
N ILE A 162 4.71 8.58 -1.00
CA ILE A 162 3.87 9.66 -0.51
C ILE A 162 2.38 9.29 -0.69
N PRO A 163 1.45 9.91 0.05
CA PRO A 163 0.01 9.61 -0.06
C PRO A 163 -0.64 10.01 -1.42
N GLY A 164 0.00 10.88 -2.21
CA GLY A 164 -0.50 11.37 -3.50
C GLY A 164 -0.94 12.84 -3.46
N GLY A 165 -2.02 13.19 -4.16
CA GLY A 165 -2.52 14.56 -4.28
C GLY A 165 -2.01 15.30 -5.54
N PRO A 166 -2.31 16.60 -5.71
CA PRO A 166 -1.91 17.39 -6.89
C PRO A 166 -0.40 17.48 -7.09
N SER A 167 0.04 17.73 -8.32
CA SER A 167 1.43 17.65 -8.73
C SER A 167 2.36 18.58 -7.96
N SER A 168 1.92 19.79 -7.63
CA SER A 168 2.68 20.74 -6.80
C SER A 168 2.93 20.22 -5.40
N GLN A 169 1.93 19.61 -4.77
CA GLN A 169 2.03 18.99 -3.45
C GLN A 169 2.99 17.79 -3.50
N ARG A 170 2.81 16.89 -4.48
CA ARG A 170 3.70 15.73 -4.65
C ARG A 170 5.17 16.15 -4.83
N GLN A 171 5.43 17.15 -5.67
CA GLN A 171 6.79 17.66 -5.90
C GLN A 171 7.39 18.32 -4.65
N LEU A 172 6.58 19.07 -3.89
CA LEU A 172 7.03 19.69 -2.65
C LEU A 172 7.43 18.65 -1.62
N GLU A 173 6.56 17.65 -1.39
CA GLU A 173 6.79 16.58 -0.41
C GLU A 173 8.01 15.73 -0.77
N LEU A 174 8.16 15.34 -2.04
CA LEU A 174 9.31 14.57 -2.51
C LEU A 174 10.61 15.38 -2.40
N LYS A 175 10.57 16.69 -2.71
CA LYS A 175 11.73 17.56 -2.57
C LYS A 175 12.13 17.74 -1.11
N GLN A 176 11.18 17.86 -0.19
CA GLN A 176 11.45 18.09 1.24
C GLN A 176 11.94 16.82 1.95
N ASN A 177 11.32 15.68 1.67
CA ASN A 177 11.55 14.44 2.42
C ASN A 177 12.58 13.52 1.75
N PHE A 178 12.67 13.56 0.41
CA PHE A 178 13.49 12.63 -0.38
C PHE A 178 14.51 13.34 -1.28
N LEU A 179 14.53 14.68 -1.30
CA LEU A 179 15.52 15.51 -1.98
C LEU A 179 15.63 15.29 -3.50
N PHE A 180 14.54 14.92 -4.17
CA PHE A 180 14.49 14.80 -5.63
C PHE A 180 13.23 15.44 -6.22
N ALA A 181 13.30 15.79 -7.51
CA ALA A 181 12.14 16.21 -8.30
C ALA A 181 11.63 15.01 -9.12
N CYS A 182 10.34 14.68 -9.00
CA CYS A 182 9.80 13.51 -9.66
C CYS A 182 9.58 13.75 -11.16
N THR A 183 10.01 12.81 -11.98
CA THR A 183 9.87 12.84 -13.45
C THR A 183 9.06 11.65 -13.98
N CYS A 184 8.28 10.98 -13.12
CA CYS A 184 7.39 9.88 -13.52
C CYS A 184 6.33 10.33 -14.54
N GLU A 185 5.65 9.35 -15.14
CA GLU A 185 4.64 9.56 -16.19
C GLU A 185 3.58 10.62 -15.82
N LEU A 186 3.06 10.63 -14.59
CA LEU A 186 2.11 11.66 -14.14
C LEU A 186 2.74 13.04 -13.97
N CYS A 187 3.98 13.13 -13.50
CA CYS A 187 4.65 14.42 -13.29
C CYS A 187 5.14 15.05 -14.59
N SER A 188 5.38 14.22 -15.60
CA SER A 188 5.86 14.59 -16.94
C SER A 188 4.73 14.77 -17.95
N LEU A 189 3.46 14.66 -17.55
CA LEU A 189 2.30 14.97 -18.39
C LEU A 189 2.39 16.39 -18.99
N PRO A 190 1.87 16.59 -20.22
CA PRO A 190 1.66 17.91 -20.79
C PRO A 190 0.90 18.85 -19.83
N PRO A 191 1.17 20.16 -19.83
CA PRO A 191 0.59 21.09 -18.86
C PRO A 191 -0.94 21.07 -18.75
N SER A 192 -1.64 20.87 -19.88
CA SER A 192 -3.10 20.80 -19.92
C SER A 192 -3.65 19.53 -19.27
N GLU A 193 -3.04 18.38 -19.54
CA GLU A 193 -3.42 17.08 -18.96
C GLU A 193 -3.07 17.01 -17.48
N LYS A 194 -1.88 17.51 -17.12
CA LYS A 194 -1.45 17.66 -15.73
C LYS A 194 -2.42 18.50 -14.91
N ARG A 195 -2.91 19.62 -15.47
CA ARG A 195 -3.93 20.46 -14.80
C ARG A 195 -5.23 19.70 -14.54
N LYS A 196 -5.72 18.94 -15.51
CA LYS A 196 -6.93 18.10 -15.34
C LYS A 196 -6.75 17.04 -14.27
N SER A 197 -5.58 16.37 -14.23
CA SER A 197 -5.25 15.42 -13.16
C SER A 197 -5.20 16.12 -11.80
N ASP A 198 -4.56 17.28 -11.71
CA ASP A 198 -4.49 18.06 -10.47
C ASP A 198 -5.87 18.52 -9.97
N GLU A 199 -6.77 18.92 -10.86
CA GLU A 199 -8.17 19.24 -10.54
C GLU A 199 -8.91 18.02 -9.98
N ARG A 200 -8.78 16.85 -10.62
CA ARG A 200 -9.37 15.59 -10.14
C ARG A 200 -8.80 15.17 -8.80
N LEU A 201 -7.49 15.26 -8.58
CA LEU A 201 -6.85 14.88 -7.31
C LEU A 201 -7.16 15.88 -6.19
N SER A 202 -7.38 17.16 -6.51
CA SER A 202 -7.89 18.15 -5.54
C SER A 202 -9.33 17.83 -5.15
N ARG A 203 -10.17 17.47 -6.12
CA ARG A 203 -11.54 17.02 -5.87
C ARG A 203 -11.56 15.73 -5.03
N ALA A 204 -10.66 14.79 -5.32
CA ALA A 204 -10.54 13.55 -4.56
C ALA A 204 -10.27 13.81 -3.08
N ALA A 205 -9.37 14.74 -2.74
CA ALA A 205 -9.10 15.10 -1.34
C ALA A 205 -10.33 15.70 -0.63
N VAL A 206 -11.12 16.52 -1.33
CA VAL A 206 -12.37 17.06 -0.78
C VAL A 206 -13.40 15.95 -0.53
N LEU A 207 -13.56 15.04 -1.49
CA LEU A 207 -14.48 13.91 -1.36
C LEU A 207 -14.07 12.97 -0.22
N ASP A 208 -12.78 12.67 -0.09
CA ASP A 208 -12.23 11.85 1.00
C ASP A 208 -12.57 12.45 2.37
N SER A 209 -12.37 13.76 2.53
CA SER A 209 -12.72 14.47 3.77
C SER A 209 -14.23 14.45 4.04
N GLN A 210 -15.07 14.54 3.01
CA GLN A 210 -16.53 14.44 3.15
C GLN A 210 -16.97 13.05 3.61
N ILE A 211 -16.41 12.00 3.01
CA ILE A 211 -16.69 10.59 3.36
C ILE A 211 -16.26 10.31 4.80
N GLY A 212 -15.11 10.85 5.22
CA GLY A 212 -14.61 10.73 6.59
C GLY A 212 -15.40 11.53 7.64
N SER A 213 -16.45 12.28 7.28
CA SER A 213 -17.26 13.06 8.21
C SER A 213 -18.36 12.21 8.85
N PRO A 214 -18.30 11.87 10.15
CA PRO A 214 -19.33 11.04 10.80
C PRO A 214 -20.71 11.68 10.74
N ARG A 215 -20.76 13.01 10.79
CA ARG A 215 -22.01 13.78 10.66
C ARG A 215 -22.65 13.54 9.29
N LEU A 216 -21.88 13.62 8.20
CA LEU A 216 -22.42 13.42 6.85
C LEU A 216 -22.92 11.98 6.67
N VAL A 217 -22.13 11.00 7.09
CA VAL A 217 -22.48 9.57 7.04
C VAL A 217 -23.77 9.29 7.81
N TYR A 218 -23.97 9.94 8.95
CA TYR A 218 -25.17 9.77 9.77
C TYR A 218 -26.40 10.49 9.19
N THR A 219 -26.27 11.78 8.84
CA THR A 219 -27.44 12.60 8.48
C THR A 219 -27.81 12.56 7.00
N SER A 220 -26.82 12.36 6.12
CA SER A 220 -26.97 12.45 4.67
C SER A 220 -26.26 11.28 3.96
N PRO A 221 -26.61 10.02 4.28
CA PRO A 221 -25.87 8.85 3.82
C PRO A 221 -25.89 8.66 2.29
N VAL A 222 -26.96 9.07 1.59
CA VAL A 222 -26.99 9.05 0.11
C VAL A 222 -25.90 9.97 -0.45
N GLN A 223 -25.75 11.17 0.12
CA GLN A 223 -24.74 12.12 -0.31
C GLN A 223 -23.32 11.58 -0.03
N ALA A 224 -23.10 10.96 1.15
CA ALA A 224 -21.82 10.33 1.46
C ALA A 224 -21.49 9.20 0.47
N LEU A 225 -22.47 8.37 0.11
CA LEU A 225 -22.30 7.29 -0.85
C LEU A 225 -22.04 7.81 -2.27
N HIS A 226 -22.70 8.90 -2.68
CA HIS A 226 -22.43 9.57 -3.95
C HIS A 226 -21.04 10.20 -3.99
N SER A 227 -20.55 10.78 -2.87
CA SER A 227 -19.16 11.25 -2.77
C SER A 227 -18.17 10.09 -2.93
N ALA A 228 -18.46 8.92 -2.35
CA ALA A 228 -17.64 7.72 -2.52
C ALA A 228 -17.66 7.19 -3.97
N HIS A 229 -18.81 7.21 -4.64
CA HIS A 229 -18.93 6.87 -6.05
C HIS A 229 -18.10 7.81 -6.94
N GLU A 230 -18.21 9.13 -6.74
CA GLU A 230 -17.42 10.12 -7.49
C GLU A 230 -15.91 9.92 -7.25
N LEU A 231 -15.50 9.63 -6.01
CA LEU A 231 -14.11 9.35 -5.67
C LEU A 231 -13.61 8.09 -6.38
N SER A 232 -14.43 7.04 -6.46
CA SER A 232 -14.11 5.80 -7.18
C SER A 232 -13.90 6.05 -8.67
N SER A 233 -14.71 6.92 -9.27
CA SER A 233 -14.58 7.34 -10.68
C SER A 233 -13.28 8.10 -10.92
N ILE A 234 -12.87 8.96 -9.97
CA ILE A 234 -11.58 9.64 -10.03
C ILE A 234 -10.44 8.62 -9.92
N TYR A 235 -10.52 7.65 -9.01
CA TYR A 235 -9.50 6.61 -8.88
C TYR A 235 -9.35 5.78 -10.15
N GLN A 236 -10.44 5.45 -10.82
CA GLN A 236 -10.40 4.78 -12.12
C GLN A 236 -9.69 5.62 -13.18
N LEU A 237 -10.01 6.92 -13.28
CA LEU A 237 -9.42 7.83 -14.27
C LEU A 237 -7.92 8.10 -14.00
N GLU A 238 -7.54 8.19 -12.73
CA GLU A 238 -6.16 8.42 -12.29
C GLU A 238 -5.37 7.11 -12.08
N GLN A 239 -6.00 5.96 -12.37
CA GLN A 239 -5.42 4.62 -12.21
C GLN A 239 -4.87 4.34 -10.79
N ILE A 240 -5.60 4.78 -9.77
CA ILE A 240 -5.29 4.55 -8.35
C ILE A 240 -5.81 3.17 -7.96
N LEU A 241 -4.88 2.21 -7.83
CA LEU A 241 -5.15 0.81 -7.50
C LEU A 241 -4.44 0.33 -6.23
N ASP A 242 -3.76 1.24 -5.53
CA ASP A 242 -3.13 0.97 -4.24
C ASP A 242 -4.15 0.93 -3.09
N LEU A 243 -3.66 0.91 -1.85
CA LEU A 243 -4.48 0.78 -0.63
C LEU A 243 -5.58 1.84 -0.44
N ARG A 244 -5.57 2.93 -1.23
CA ARG A 244 -6.66 3.90 -1.24
C ARG A 244 -7.97 3.30 -1.77
N LEU A 245 -7.89 2.42 -2.78
CA LEU A 245 -9.08 1.79 -3.38
C LEU A 245 -9.82 0.83 -2.42
N PRO A 246 -9.18 -0.16 -1.77
CA PRO A 246 -9.86 -0.99 -0.79
C PRO A 246 -10.36 -0.18 0.41
N ARG A 247 -9.64 0.87 0.84
CA ARG A 247 -10.14 1.78 1.88
C ARG A 247 -11.45 2.44 1.47
N LEU A 248 -11.53 2.97 0.25
CA LEU A 248 -12.75 3.61 -0.26
C LEU A 248 -13.95 2.65 -0.24
N TYR A 249 -13.75 1.40 -0.69
CA TYR A 249 -14.81 0.39 -0.62
C TYR A 249 -15.19 0.05 0.82
N TYR A 250 -14.23 0.03 1.75
CA TYR A 250 -14.50 -0.14 3.17
C TYR A 250 -15.25 1.06 3.77
N ASP A 251 -14.99 2.29 3.34
CA ASP A 251 -15.76 3.47 3.75
C ASP A 251 -17.20 3.40 3.22
N ALA A 252 -17.39 2.99 1.95
CA ALA A 252 -18.72 2.74 1.38
C ALA A 252 -19.48 1.63 2.13
N PHE A 253 -18.78 0.55 2.52
CA PHE A 253 -19.31 -0.49 3.40
C PHE A 253 -19.83 0.08 4.72
N GLN A 254 -19.02 0.90 5.42
CA GLN A 254 -19.41 1.49 6.69
C GLN A 254 -20.67 2.35 6.54
N ILE A 255 -20.74 3.18 5.48
CA ILE A 255 -21.91 4.01 5.17
C ILE A 255 -23.18 3.15 5.08
N VAL A 256 -23.17 2.07 4.29
CA VAL A 256 -24.38 1.25 4.09
C VAL A 256 -24.70 0.36 5.30
N ALA A 257 -23.67 -0.14 6.00
CA ALA A 257 -23.82 -1.00 7.18
C ALA A 257 -24.44 -0.25 8.37
N MET A 258 -24.05 1.01 8.60
CA MET A 258 -24.67 1.86 9.62
C MET A 258 -26.18 2.05 9.42
N HIS A 259 -26.67 1.92 8.18
CA HIS A 259 -28.09 2.08 7.81
C HIS A 259 -28.81 0.75 7.58
N SER A 260 -28.22 -0.36 8.01
CA SER A 260 -28.75 -1.74 7.93
C SER A 260 -28.92 -2.32 6.52
N ASP A 261 -28.24 -1.80 5.49
CA ASP A 261 -28.35 -2.30 4.11
C ASP A 261 -27.45 -3.52 3.87
N LEU A 262 -27.97 -4.70 4.19
CA LEU A 262 -27.23 -5.96 4.15
C LEU A 262 -26.70 -6.32 2.77
N ALA A 263 -27.51 -6.12 1.73
CA ALA A 263 -27.17 -6.46 0.35
C ALA A 263 -25.95 -5.66 -0.14
N ARG A 264 -25.99 -4.33 -0.01
CA ARG A 264 -24.87 -3.48 -0.41
C ARG A 264 -23.66 -3.62 0.50
N ALA A 265 -23.87 -3.81 1.81
CA ALA A 265 -22.77 -4.02 2.73
C ALA A 265 -21.96 -5.25 2.34
N ARG A 266 -22.62 -6.36 2.00
CA ARG A 266 -21.94 -7.56 1.50
C ARG A 266 -21.12 -7.28 0.24
N GLU A 267 -21.67 -6.55 -0.73
CA GLU A 267 -20.95 -6.23 -1.98
C GLU A 267 -19.78 -5.27 -1.77
N PHE A 268 -19.92 -4.23 -0.96
CA PHE A 268 -18.79 -3.34 -0.65
C PHE A 268 -17.70 -4.03 0.16
N ALA A 269 -18.06 -4.92 1.10
CA ALA A 269 -17.09 -5.75 1.80
C ALA A 269 -16.34 -6.67 0.83
N ARG A 270 -17.05 -7.28 -0.13
CA ARG A 270 -16.44 -8.07 -1.22
C ARG A 270 -15.46 -7.24 -2.05
N LEU A 271 -15.86 -6.05 -2.52
CA LEU A 271 -15.00 -5.17 -3.32
C LEU A 271 -13.76 -4.71 -2.54
N ALA A 272 -13.92 -4.38 -1.27
CA ALA A 272 -12.80 -4.06 -0.38
C ALA A 272 -11.85 -5.25 -0.23
N ARG A 273 -12.38 -6.45 0.02
CA ARG A 273 -11.64 -7.71 0.17
C ARG A 273 -10.88 -8.07 -1.11
N ASP A 274 -11.55 -8.09 -2.26
CA ASP A 274 -10.97 -8.43 -3.56
C ASP A 274 -9.82 -7.48 -3.94
N SER A 275 -10.00 -6.17 -3.76
CA SER A 275 -8.96 -5.17 -4.05
C SER A 275 -7.83 -5.16 -3.01
N ARG A 276 -8.11 -5.42 -1.72
CA ARG A 276 -7.08 -5.56 -0.67
C ARG A 276 -6.17 -6.76 -0.96
N ARG A 277 -6.74 -7.88 -1.41
CA ARG A 277 -5.99 -9.11 -1.74
C ARG A 277 -4.91 -8.86 -2.79
N ILE A 278 -5.15 -7.99 -3.76
CA ILE A 278 -4.17 -7.61 -4.78
C ILE A 278 -2.98 -6.87 -4.15
N CYS A 279 -3.24 -6.03 -3.15
CA CYS A 279 -2.24 -5.17 -2.53
C CYS A 279 -1.40 -5.90 -1.45
N GLU A 280 -2.01 -6.79 -0.69
CA GLU A 280 -1.40 -7.40 0.50
C GLU A 280 -1.21 -8.91 0.41
N GLY A 281 -1.78 -9.55 -0.60
CA GLY A 281 -1.77 -11.00 -0.74
C GLY A 281 -2.84 -11.70 0.10
N PRO A 282 -2.94 -13.03 -0.02
CA PRO A 282 -3.98 -13.83 0.63
C PRO A 282 -3.78 -14.02 2.14
N GLU A 283 -2.59 -13.77 2.66
CA GLU A 283 -2.23 -14.00 4.08
C GLU A 283 -2.37 -12.74 4.95
N SER A 284 -3.07 -11.71 4.46
CA SER A 284 -3.33 -10.47 5.19
C SER A 284 -4.39 -10.67 6.29
N GLU A 285 -4.12 -10.17 7.48
CA GLU A 285 -5.08 -10.16 8.60
C GLU A 285 -6.29 -9.26 8.32
N GLU A 286 -6.06 -8.14 7.63
CA GLU A 286 -7.15 -7.27 7.20
C GLU A 286 -8.04 -7.94 6.14
N LEU A 287 -7.46 -8.82 5.31
CA LEU A 287 -8.25 -9.61 4.38
C LEU A 287 -9.16 -10.61 5.12
N GLU A 288 -8.65 -11.29 6.15
CA GLU A 288 -9.43 -12.18 7.02
C GLU A 288 -10.58 -11.43 7.71
N ARG A 289 -10.33 -10.21 8.19
CA ARG A 289 -11.35 -9.33 8.77
C ARG A 289 -12.44 -8.97 7.75
N LEU A 290 -12.05 -8.56 6.54
CA LEU A 290 -12.98 -8.21 5.46
C LEU A 290 -13.78 -9.42 4.96
N GLU A 291 -13.19 -10.62 4.96
CA GLU A 291 -13.90 -11.87 4.68
C GLU A 291 -15.05 -12.07 5.67
N GLY A 292 -14.77 -11.95 6.98
CA GLY A 292 -15.77 -12.07 8.02
C GLY A 292 -16.91 -11.05 7.92
N LEU A 293 -16.60 -9.83 7.45
CA LEU A 293 -17.62 -8.78 7.19
C LEU A 293 -18.39 -9.03 5.89
N MET A 294 -17.80 -9.66 4.88
CA MET A 294 -18.51 -10.06 3.68
C MET A 294 -19.49 -11.22 3.97
N GLU A 295 -19.05 -12.22 4.74
CA GLU A 295 -19.90 -13.34 5.17
C GLU A 295 -21.09 -12.86 6.00
N ASP A 296 -20.83 -11.98 6.97
CA ASP A 296 -21.88 -11.37 7.78
C ASP A 296 -21.58 -9.90 8.12
N PRO A 297 -22.11 -8.95 7.32
CA PRO A 297 -21.96 -7.52 7.57
C PRO A 297 -22.45 -7.06 8.95
N ARG A 298 -23.34 -7.83 9.61
CA ARG A 298 -23.86 -7.50 10.94
C ARG A 298 -22.81 -7.63 12.05
N ARG A 299 -21.66 -8.25 11.76
CA ARG A 299 -20.50 -8.29 12.66
C ARG A 299 -19.80 -6.93 12.79
N PHE A 300 -20.11 -5.97 11.91
CA PHE A 300 -19.61 -4.61 12.03
C PHE A 300 -20.14 -3.95 13.31
N GLU A 301 -19.25 -3.37 14.11
CA GLU A 301 -19.55 -2.79 15.42
C GLU A 301 -20.66 -1.72 15.39
N ASN A 302 -20.75 -0.95 14.30
CA ASN A 302 -21.74 0.12 14.14
C ASN A 302 -22.92 -0.29 13.24
N TRP A 303 -23.15 -1.60 13.07
CA TRP A 303 -24.27 -2.11 12.28
C TRP A 303 -25.61 -1.52 12.75
N GLY A 304 -26.34 -0.89 11.83
CA GLY A 304 -27.65 -0.31 12.11
C GLY A 304 -27.66 0.88 13.09
N ALA A 305 -26.50 1.44 13.45
CA ALA A 305 -26.38 2.55 14.39
C ALA A 305 -27.15 3.82 13.95
N ALA A 306 -27.37 4.00 12.64
CA ALA A 306 -28.14 5.10 12.06
C ALA A 306 -29.59 4.71 11.71
N GLY A 307 -30.02 3.50 12.08
CA GLY A 307 -31.37 2.99 11.90
C GLY A 307 -31.51 1.97 10.77
N VAL A 308 -32.77 1.70 10.41
CA VAL A 308 -33.16 0.56 9.57
C VAL A 308 -33.80 0.96 8.24
N LYS A 309 -33.69 2.24 7.87
CA LYS A 309 -34.34 2.81 6.67
C LYS A 309 -33.87 2.11 5.39
N TRP A 310 -32.64 1.61 5.35
CA TRP A 310 -32.09 0.93 4.18
C TRP A 310 -32.07 -0.59 4.31
N ARG A 311 -32.82 -1.16 5.27
CA ARG A 311 -32.87 -2.59 5.50
C ARG A 311 -33.13 -3.38 4.21
N SER A 312 -32.22 -4.30 3.91
CA SER A 312 -32.29 -5.20 2.76
C SER A 312 -31.88 -6.63 3.19
N LYS A 313 -32.08 -7.59 2.29
CA LYS A 313 -31.66 -9.00 2.42
C LYS A 313 -30.65 -9.33 1.33
N VAL A 314 -29.86 -10.38 1.51
CA VAL A 314 -28.90 -10.86 0.51
C VAL A 314 -29.58 -11.13 -0.85
N ASP A 315 -30.81 -11.65 -0.84
CA ASP A 315 -31.59 -11.92 -2.07
C ASP A 315 -31.98 -10.64 -2.84
N ASN A 316 -31.70 -9.45 -2.30
CA ASN A 316 -31.87 -8.17 -2.99
C ASN A 316 -30.65 -7.75 -3.83
N ILE A 317 -29.58 -8.54 -3.87
CA ILE A 317 -28.45 -8.31 -4.79
C ILE A 317 -28.90 -8.67 -6.21
N PRO A 318 -28.84 -7.75 -7.19
CA PRO A 318 -29.20 -8.02 -8.58
C PRO A 318 -28.32 -9.11 -9.21
N GLU A 319 -28.88 -9.87 -10.15
CA GLU A 319 -28.09 -10.81 -10.96
C GLU A 319 -27.09 -10.01 -11.83
N CYS A 320 -25.80 -10.18 -11.55
CA CYS A 320 -24.72 -9.39 -12.18
C CYS A 320 -24.59 -9.59 -13.70
N ASP A 321 -25.22 -10.63 -14.26
CA ASP A 321 -25.01 -11.08 -15.64
C ASP A 321 -25.84 -10.35 -16.71
N LYS A 322 -26.73 -9.42 -16.33
CA LYS A 322 -27.71 -8.83 -17.28
C LYS A 322 -27.48 -7.36 -17.63
N ASP A 323 -26.96 -6.53 -16.72
CA ASP A 323 -26.57 -5.15 -17.01
C ASP A 323 -25.63 -4.55 -15.93
N ARG A 324 -24.38 -4.24 -16.32
CA ARG A 324 -23.38 -3.63 -15.42
C ARG A 324 -23.79 -2.22 -14.99
N GLU A 325 -24.45 -1.46 -15.86
CA GLU A 325 -24.86 -0.09 -15.56
C GLU A 325 -25.98 -0.08 -14.50
N GLU A 326 -26.95 -1.00 -14.61
CA GLU A 326 -27.99 -1.14 -13.58
C GLU A 326 -27.41 -1.61 -12.24
N PHE A 327 -26.43 -2.53 -12.26
CA PHE A 327 -25.76 -2.95 -11.03
C PHE A 327 -25.02 -1.79 -10.35
N GLU A 328 -24.30 -0.95 -11.10
CA GLU A 328 -23.62 0.23 -10.53
C GLU A 328 -24.63 1.24 -9.97
N LYS A 329 -25.72 1.53 -10.70
CA LYS A 329 -26.79 2.40 -10.20
C LYS A 329 -27.40 1.87 -8.91
N TRP A 330 -27.64 0.56 -8.84
CA TRP A 330 -28.08 -0.09 -7.61
C TRP A 330 -27.02 0.06 -6.52
N LEU A 331 -25.77 -0.35 -6.74
CA LEU A 331 -24.71 -0.38 -5.72
C LEU A 331 -24.52 0.99 -5.07
N TRP A 332 -24.49 2.06 -5.88
CA TRP A 332 -24.23 3.43 -5.43
C TRP A 332 -25.49 4.26 -5.13
N ARG A 333 -26.69 3.67 -5.26
CA ARG A 333 -27.99 4.35 -5.08
C ARG A 333 -28.10 5.63 -5.94
N LEU A 334 -27.78 5.51 -7.24
CA LEU A 334 -27.81 6.61 -8.23
C LEU A 334 -29.20 6.86 -8.81
#